data_AF-A0A124JV76-F1
#
_entry.id   AF-A0A124JV76-F1
#
_cell.length_a   1.000
_cell.length_b   1.000
_cell.length_c   1.000
_cell.angle_alpha   90.00
_cell.angle_beta   90.00
_cell.angle_gamma   90.00
#
_symmetry.space_group_name_H-M   'P 1'
#
loop_
_entity.id
_entity.type
_entity.pdbx_description
1 polymer ?
#
loop_
_entity_poly.entity_id
_entity_poly.type
_entity_poly.pdbx_seq_one_letter_code
_entity_poly.pdbx_strand_id
1 'polypeptide(L)'
;MGTYNLTEGDDTLGIDPFRYPSDDPGPYVVNGLGGNDTINGGFQGDTLNGGDGNDSLAGLQGANLVHGNNGDDYIQIYNESGPGPDYANYDLLADNVFGDAGNDTIQFILGGASVAHRADGGAGLDTLAISFEARVNFATQQEYIYNRTIDLRGLWSGGTGKVDTGIVRGFEHLSGISGGSGDDTIIVGNYVAPINPATGSPFDGPSIYGQAGNDTISGGASADFINGGYGNDTVYGNDGDDYLSEGYGGPGGGNDLIRGGNGDDIIIGGGGDDRLYGDAGNDDIQDGEGRNLISGGVGNDHLTGGADADRIYGGEGNDTLNGADGNNVLSGDAGDDSLFGGANVDVMNGGIGDDFLFGAAGNDRLIGGAGADTLQGGNGADTLYGGAGNDTLDESVQDDAANDKLYGEAGNDILRGGGGADRLDGGTGTDTLSGGAGRDFFTFTTAPDGDMITDFTRTEGDKILLSKAVYTGFAAKGVLAADAFYAAAGADSAHDASDRIVYNTTTGALWYDADGTGEAAAQLIATLGDGSHPKLAYVDILIIA
;
A
#
# COMPACT_ATOMS: atom_id res chain seq x y z
N MET A 1 29.21 19.78 46.34
CA MET A 1 28.23 20.82 45.96
C MET A 1 28.72 22.21 46.31
N GLY A 2 29.65 22.70 45.49
CA GLY A 2 29.85 24.14 45.33
C GLY A 2 28.92 24.66 44.25
N THR A 3 28.43 25.89 44.39
CA THR A 3 27.64 26.59 43.37
C THR A 3 28.49 27.71 42.79
N TYR A 4 28.58 27.79 41.47
CA TYR A 4 29.26 28.87 40.73
C TYR A 4 28.24 29.62 39.89
N ASN A 5 28.15 30.94 40.09
CA ASN A 5 27.28 31.81 39.29
C ASN A 5 28.17 32.71 38.41
N LEU A 6 27.90 32.74 37.11
CA LEU A 6 28.51 33.66 36.17
C LEU A 6 27.91 35.08 36.33
N THR A 7 28.42 36.05 35.60
CA THR A 7 27.94 37.44 35.64
C THR A 7 26.80 37.66 34.62
N GLU A 8 26.17 38.84 34.63
CA GLU A 8 25.05 39.16 33.70
C GLU A 8 25.53 39.58 32.29
N GLY A 9 26.66 39.07 31.80
CA GLY A 9 27.10 39.30 30.42
C GLY A 9 27.98 38.16 29.91
N ASP A 10 28.25 38.13 28.59
CA ASP A 10 28.92 37.02 27.90
C ASP A 10 30.17 36.50 28.64
N ASP A 11 30.05 35.32 29.25
CA ASP A 11 31.10 34.68 30.03
C ASP A 11 31.62 33.39 29.35
N THR A 12 32.87 33.02 29.66
CA THR A 12 33.44 31.72 29.21
C THR A 12 34.09 31.01 30.38
N LEU A 13 33.59 29.83 30.72
CA LEU A 13 34.10 28.98 31.79
C LEU A 13 34.63 27.66 31.23
N GLY A 14 35.89 27.35 31.53
CA GLY A 14 36.49 26.04 31.27
C GLY A 14 36.68 25.26 32.57
N ILE A 15 35.98 24.15 32.71
CA ILE A 15 36.13 23.18 33.80
C ILE A 15 37.14 22.12 33.32
N ASP A 16 38.34 22.08 33.91
CA ASP A 16 39.38 21.11 33.56
C ASP A 16 39.01 19.72 34.10
N PRO A 17 38.67 18.74 33.26
CA PRO A 17 38.23 17.41 33.71
C PRO A 17 39.37 16.57 34.30
N PHE A 18 40.63 16.95 34.14
CA PHE A 18 41.81 16.19 34.57
C PHE A 18 42.47 16.73 35.84
N ARG A 19 41.93 17.80 36.44
CA ARG A 19 42.38 18.34 37.72
C ARG A 19 41.36 18.08 38.82
N TYR A 20 41.08 16.81 39.10
CA TYR A 20 40.54 16.43 40.41
C TYR A 20 41.68 16.01 41.33
N PRO A 21 42.05 16.82 42.34
CA PRO A 21 42.76 16.30 43.51
C PRO A 21 41.89 15.21 44.14
N SER A 22 42.49 14.18 44.74
CA SER A 22 41.80 13.05 45.40
C SER A 22 40.80 13.40 46.51
N ASP A 23 40.57 14.70 46.78
CA ASP A 23 39.90 15.22 47.96
C ASP A 23 38.74 16.22 47.62
N ASP A 24 38.25 16.25 46.38
CA ASP A 24 37.23 17.21 45.93
C ASP A 24 35.77 16.77 46.25
N PRO A 25 34.86 17.66 46.71
CA PRO A 25 33.63 17.28 47.38
C PRO A 25 32.43 17.23 46.41
N GLY A 26 32.44 16.23 45.51
CA GLY A 26 31.26 15.83 44.74
C GLY A 26 30.65 16.91 43.83
N PRO A 27 29.42 16.71 43.32
CA PRO A 27 28.88 17.41 42.15
C PRO A 27 28.78 18.93 42.35
N TYR A 28 28.94 19.69 41.26
CA TYR A 28 28.84 21.15 41.19
C TYR A 28 27.56 21.60 40.49
N VAL A 29 27.12 22.82 40.81
CA VAL A 29 26.06 23.53 40.07
C VAL A 29 26.66 24.79 39.48
N VAL A 30 26.65 24.93 38.16
CA VAL A 30 27.08 26.11 37.43
C VAL A 30 25.84 26.80 36.86
N ASN A 31 25.65 28.07 37.19
CA ASN A 31 24.56 28.89 36.64
C ASN A 31 25.15 30.06 35.86
N GLY A 32 24.88 30.10 34.55
CA GLY A 32 24.87 31.37 33.84
C GLY A 32 23.65 32.20 34.28
N LEU A 33 23.76 33.52 34.13
CA LEU A 33 22.72 34.44 34.58
C LEU A 33 22.09 35.14 33.38
N GLY A 34 22.88 35.89 32.61
CA GLY A 34 22.39 36.50 31.37
C GLY A 34 23.52 36.88 30.42
N GLY A 35 23.23 36.96 29.12
CA GLY A 35 24.25 37.10 28.08
C GLY A 35 24.48 35.77 27.36
N ASN A 36 25.37 35.74 26.37
CA ASN A 36 25.67 34.50 25.64
C ASN A 36 26.88 33.81 26.29
N ASP A 37 26.63 32.78 27.10
CA ASP A 37 27.64 32.10 27.91
C ASP A 37 28.21 30.86 27.20
N THR A 38 29.48 30.52 27.51
CA THR A 38 30.11 29.28 27.05
C THR A 38 30.67 28.50 28.25
N ILE A 39 30.07 27.36 28.57
CA ILE A 39 30.47 26.48 29.67
C ILE A 39 31.03 25.20 29.08
N ASN A 40 32.35 25.00 29.18
CA ASN A 40 33.06 23.84 28.65
C ASN A 40 33.60 22.96 29.79
N GLY A 41 33.17 21.70 29.86
CA GLY A 41 33.61 20.70 30.84
C GLY A 41 32.55 20.38 31.90
N GLY A 42 32.87 19.45 32.80
CA GLY A 42 31.96 18.90 33.81
C GLY A 42 32.33 17.44 34.09
N PHE A 43 31.99 16.92 35.26
CA PHE A 43 32.19 15.52 35.62
C PHE A 43 30.93 14.94 36.25
N GLN A 44 30.92 13.63 36.45
CA GLN A 44 29.76 12.87 36.90
C GLN A 44 28.96 13.53 38.03
N GLY A 45 27.71 13.91 37.74
CA GLY A 45 26.76 14.47 38.70
C GLY A 45 26.58 15.99 38.67
N ASP A 46 27.31 16.70 37.81
CA ASP A 46 27.24 18.16 37.72
C ASP A 46 25.90 18.65 37.12
N THR A 47 25.50 19.86 37.50
CA THR A 47 24.38 20.59 36.89
C THR A 47 24.91 21.84 36.19
N LEU A 48 24.62 21.98 34.89
CA LEU A 48 25.01 23.12 34.07
C LEU A 48 23.73 23.84 33.61
N ASN A 49 23.58 25.11 33.98
CA ASN A 49 22.45 25.93 33.56
C ASN A 49 22.97 27.13 32.75
N GLY A 50 22.49 27.31 31.52
CA GLY A 50 22.87 28.40 30.60
C GLY A 50 22.38 29.77 31.07
N GLY A 51 21.06 29.92 31.28
CA GLY A 51 20.48 31.17 31.78
C GLY A 51 19.70 31.90 30.70
N ASP A 52 19.70 33.24 30.69
CA ASP A 52 19.07 34.01 29.61
C ASP A 52 20.09 34.36 28.51
N GLY A 53 19.89 33.91 27.27
CA GLY A 53 20.79 34.20 26.14
C GLY A 53 20.97 32.99 25.22
N ASN A 54 21.82 33.11 24.20
CA ASN A 54 22.16 31.96 23.34
C ASN A 54 23.46 31.35 23.86
N ASP A 55 23.35 30.25 24.59
CA ASP A 55 24.42 29.65 25.35
C ASP A 55 25.03 28.43 24.67
N SER A 56 26.31 28.17 24.95
CA SER A 56 27.01 26.97 24.49
C SER A 56 27.48 26.13 25.69
N LEU A 57 26.90 24.93 25.85
CA LEU A 57 27.16 24.06 26.98
C LEU A 57 27.81 22.76 26.50
N ALA A 58 29.03 22.46 26.94
CA ALA A 58 29.73 21.22 26.63
C ALA A 58 30.00 20.37 27.88
N GLY A 59 29.32 19.23 28.03
CA GLY A 59 29.46 18.32 29.17
C GLY A 59 30.28 17.05 28.87
N LEU A 60 30.94 16.50 29.89
CA LEU A 60 31.69 15.23 29.83
C LEU A 60 31.17 14.22 30.87
N GLN A 61 30.97 12.96 30.45
CA GLN A 61 30.75 11.73 31.25
C GLN A 61 29.73 11.77 32.44
N GLY A 62 28.53 11.22 32.20
CA GLY A 62 27.66 10.57 33.20
C GLY A 62 26.83 11.48 34.12
N ALA A 63 25.54 11.19 34.29
CA ALA A 63 24.61 11.86 35.21
C ALA A 63 24.75 13.40 35.31
N ASN A 64 25.00 14.07 34.18
CA ASN A 64 24.90 15.52 34.12
C ASN A 64 23.44 15.94 33.94
N LEU A 65 23.04 17.02 34.62
CA LEU A 65 21.79 17.73 34.35
C LEU A 65 22.14 19.02 33.61
N VAL A 66 21.74 19.15 32.35
CA VAL A 66 22.06 20.34 31.53
C VAL A 66 20.77 21.04 31.15
N HIS A 67 20.68 22.34 31.41
CA HIS A 67 19.57 23.20 31.03
C HIS A 67 20.09 24.36 30.17
N GLY A 68 19.57 24.53 28.95
CA GLY A 68 19.78 25.73 28.13
C GLY A 68 19.15 26.96 28.79
N ASN A 69 17.85 26.86 29.09
CA ASN A 69 16.95 27.88 29.65
C ASN A 69 16.32 28.78 28.57
N ASN A 70 16.58 30.09 28.51
CA ASN A 70 15.90 30.98 27.55
C ASN A 70 16.86 31.45 26.45
N GLY A 71 16.60 31.10 25.19
CA GLY A 71 17.36 31.55 24.01
C GLY A 71 17.60 30.40 23.03
N ASP A 72 18.35 30.65 21.95
CA ASP A 72 18.72 29.56 21.01
C ASP A 72 20.07 28.95 21.44
N ASP A 73 20.03 27.83 22.16
CA ASP A 73 21.17 27.21 22.83
C ASP A 73 21.83 26.08 22.02
N TYR A 74 23.14 25.90 22.20
CA TYR A 74 23.91 24.79 21.61
C TYR A 74 24.53 23.92 22.70
N ILE A 75 23.94 22.75 22.92
CA ILE A 75 24.35 21.80 23.96
C ILE A 75 25.06 20.62 23.33
N GLN A 76 26.30 20.34 23.74
CA GLN A 76 27.11 19.24 23.21
C GLN A 76 27.57 18.31 24.33
N ILE A 77 27.23 17.02 24.25
CA ILE A 77 27.62 16.02 25.26
C ILE A 77 28.60 15.03 24.65
N TYR A 78 29.78 14.93 25.25
CA TYR A 78 30.82 13.98 24.86
C TYR A 78 30.89 12.81 25.83
N ASN A 79 30.79 11.59 25.28
CA ASN A 79 31.06 10.37 26.04
C ASN A 79 32.35 9.71 25.54
N GLU A 80 33.48 10.22 26.00
CA GLU A 80 34.80 9.64 25.70
C GLU A 80 35.14 8.51 26.68
N SER A 81 35.36 7.29 26.18
CA SER A 81 36.14 6.31 26.94
C SER A 81 37.63 6.70 26.83
N GLY A 82 38.26 7.06 27.96
CA GLY A 82 39.66 7.47 27.99
C GLY A 82 40.63 6.32 27.60
N PRO A 83 41.88 6.63 27.19
CA PRO A 83 42.86 5.62 26.80
C PRO A 83 43.50 4.98 28.05
N GLY A 84 42.79 4.05 28.70
CA GLY A 84 43.31 3.32 29.85
C GLY A 84 42.86 1.86 29.86
N PRO A 85 43.73 0.92 30.27
CA PRO A 85 43.40 -0.52 30.29
C PRO A 85 42.37 -0.93 31.37
N ASP A 86 41.92 0.00 32.22
CA ASP A 86 40.96 -0.26 33.32
C ASP A 86 39.53 0.27 33.07
N TYR A 87 39.22 0.83 31.90
CA TYR A 87 37.90 1.43 31.61
C TYR A 87 36.86 0.46 31.02
N ALA A 88 37.02 -0.84 31.27
CA ALA A 88 36.23 -1.88 30.61
C ALA A 88 34.89 -2.24 31.28
N ASN A 89 34.40 -1.49 32.29
CA ASN A 89 33.24 -1.87 33.11
C ASN A 89 32.42 -0.69 33.67
N TYR A 90 32.29 0.42 32.94
CA TYR A 90 31.28 1.43 33.30
C TYR A 90 30.04 1.26 32.43
N ASP A 91 29.16 0.35 32.86
CA ASP A 91 27.77 0.33 32.40
C ASP A 91 27.08 1.64 32.84
N LEU A 92 26.67 2.43 31.84
CA LEU A 92 25.41 3.20 31.77
C LEU A 92 24.93 3.98 33.01
N LEU A 93 25.09 5.31 33.00
CA LEU A 93 24.26 6.22 33.82
C LEU A 93 23.80 7.42 32.98
N ALA A 94 22.50 7.69 33.02
CA ALA A 94 21.81 8.57 32.09
C ALA A 94 22.08 10.06 32.31
N ASP A 95 22.27 10.82 31.22
CA ASP A 95 22.25 12.29 31.23
C ASP A 95 20.83 12.78 30.98
N ASN A 96 20.42 13.87 31.65
CA ASN A 96 19.19 14.59 31.31
C ASN A 96 19.58 15.97 30.77
N VAL A 97 19.20 16.24 29.53
CA VAL A 97 19.49 17.49 28.82
C VAL A 97 18.16 18.15 28.46
N PHE A 98 18.02 19.43 28.77
CA PHE A 98 16.85 20.24 28.51
C PHE A 98 17.30 21.50 27.74
N GLY A 99 16.74 21.77 26.57
CA GLY A 99 16.93 23.04 25.84
C GLY A 99 16.14 24.17 26.49
N ASP A 100 14.89 23.87 26.85
CA ASP A 100 13.93 24.71 27.58
C ASP A 100 13.13 25.70 26.70
N ALA A 101 13.59 26.89 26.30
CA ALA A 101 12.78 27.81 25.48
C ALA A 101 13.61 28.59 24.45
N GLY A 102 13.33 28.36 23.16
CA GLY A 102 14.04 28.90 22.01
C GLY A 102 14.27 27.80 20.96
N ASN A 103 15.14 28.02 19.98
CA ASN A 103 15.48 27.00 18.98
C ASN A 103 16.83 26.37 19.33
N ASP A 104 16.80 25.24 20.02
CA ASP A 104 17.99 24.65 20.62
C ASP A 104 18.61 23.56 19.73
N THR A 105 19.92 23.36 19.83
CA THR A 105 20.62 22.24 19.20
C THR A 105 21.31 21.40 20.26
N ILE A 106 20.84 20.17 20.43
CA ILE A 106 21.42 19.19 21.34
C ILE A 106 22.20 18.15 20.51
N GLN A 107 23.51 18.07 20.69
CA GLN A 107 24.37 17.12 20.01
C GLN A 107 25.03 16.13 20.98
N PHE A 108 24.81 14.83 20.77
CA PHE A 108 25.53 13.76 21.47
C PHE A 108 26.64 13.20 20.57
N ILE A 109 27.88 13.20 21.07
CA ILE A 109 29.05 12.59 20.42
C ILE A 109 29.55 11.42 21.27
N LEU A 110 29.38 10.20 20.76
CA LEU A 110 29.57 8.96 21.53
C LEU A 110 30.78 8.16 21.04
N GLY A 111 31.57 7.62 21.98
CA GLY A 111 32.80 6.85 21.71
C GLY A 111 32.85 5.45 22.36
N GLY A 112 31.71 4.85 22.76
CA GLY A 112 31.67 3.56 23.47
C GLY A 112 30.27 2.90 23.54
N ALA A 113 30.18 1.77 24.26
CA ALA A 113 29.00 0.91 24.34
C ALA A 113 27.90 1.44 25.27
N SER A 114 26.68 1.53 24.74
CA SER A 114 25.39 1.78 25.38
C SER A 114 25.31 2.97 26.34
N VAL A 115 24.44 3.94 26.02
CA VAL A 115 24.14 5.08 26.90
C VAL A 115 22.65 5.40 26.81
N ALA A 116 21.93 5.43 27.94
CA ALA A 116 20.58 5.97 27.99
C ALA A 116 20.68 7.48 28.15
N HIS A 117 20.31 8.27 27.14
CA HIS A 117 20.26 9.73 27.26
C HIS A 117 18.79 10.16 27.24
N ARG A 118 18.40 11.09 28.11
CA ARG A 118 17.14 11.83 27.96
C ARG A 118 17.48 13.23 27.49
N ALA A 119 16.93 13.61 26.35
CA ALA A 119 17.00 14.96 25.83
C ALA A 119 15.57 15.46 25.62
N ASP A 120 15.33 16.70 26.00
CA ASP A 120 14.09 17.43 25.76
C ASP A 120 14.48 18.79 25.20
N GLY A 121 13.98 19.12 24.00
CA GLY A 121 14.26 20.42 23.38
C GLY A 121 13.57 21.56 24.13
N GLY A 122 12.39 21.32 24.72
CA GLY A 122 11.58 22.39 25.25
C GLY A 122 10.83 23.14 24.14
N ALA A 123 10.57 24.43 24.29
CA ALA A 123 9.70 25.20 23.42
C ALA A 123 10.42 25.89 22.26
N GLY A 124 10.28 25.40 21.03
CA GLY A 124 10.69 26.07 19.79
C GLY A 124 11.20 25.08 18.73
N LEU A 125 11.93 25.64 17.75
CA LEU A 125 12.80 25.07 16.69
C LEU A 125 13.89 24.05 17.00
N ASP A 126 13.66 22.92 17.67
CA ASP A 126 14.79 22.17 18.25
C ASP A 126 15.46 21.13 17.33
N THR A 127 16.78 20.93 17.43
CA THR A 127 17.53 19.92 16.67
C THR A 127 18.26 18.96 17.61
N LEU A 128 17.99 17.65 17.50
CA LEU A 128 18.73 16.59 18.17
C LEU A 128 19.63 15.85 17.18
N ALA A 129 20.94 15.97 17.33
CA ALA A 129 21.93 15.27 16.50
C ALA A 129 22.71 14.24 17.32
N ILE A 130 22.73 12.98 16.91
CA ILE A 130 23.51 11.93 17.57
C ILE A 130 24.54 11.38 16.59
N SER A 131 25.82 11.46 16.97
CA SER A 131 26.96 11.08 16.14
C SER A 131 27.93 10.15 16.89
N PHE A 132 28.49 9.17 16.19
CA PHE A 132 29.58 8.34 16.71
C PHE A 132 30.91 8.69 16.06
N GLU A 133 31.97 8.71 16.87
CA GLU A 133 33.34 8.68 16.36
C GLU A 133 33.85 7.23 16.34
N ALA A 134 34.00 6.64 15.15
CA ALA A 134 34.64 5.33 15.03
C ALA A 134 36.11 5.40 15.49
N ARG A 135 36.48 4.62 16.51
CA ARG A 135 37.88 4.47 16.93
C ARG A 135 38.43 3.11 16.49
N VAL A 136 39.36 3.15 15.54
CA VAL A 136 40.13 1.96 15.13
C VAL A 136 41.21 1.70 16.20
N ASN A 137 41.17 0.54 16.86
CA ASN A 137 42.27 0.11 17.71
C ASN A 137 43.48 -0.29 16.82
N PHE A 138 44.43 0.63 16.67
CA PHE A 138 45.64 0.43 15.85
C PHE A 138 46.54 -0.74 16.31
N ALA A 139 46.36 -1.25 17.54
CA ALA A 139 47.17 -2.35 18.07
C ALA A 139 46.63 -3.74 17.73
N THR A 140 45.31 -3.89 17.56
CA THR A 140 44.65 -5.19 17.33
C THR A 140 43.99 -5.32 15.97
N GLN A 141 43.78 -4.22 15.24
CA GLN A 141 42.93 -4.17 14.03
C GLN A 141 41.55 -4.82 14.22
N GLN A 142 41.07 -4.93 15.47
CA GLN A 142 39.75 -5.46 15.78
C GLN A 142 38.82 -4.33 16.21
N GLU A 143 37.70 -4.26 15.52
CA GLU A 143 36.53 -3.47 15.87
C GLU A 143 35.73 -4.25 16.91
N TYR A 144 35.60 -3.70 18.13
CA TYR A 144 34.80 -4.32 19.18
C TYR A 144 33.37 -3.84 19.05
N ILE A 145 32.49 -4.74 18.60
CA ILE A 145 31.05 -4.54 18.53
C ILE A 145 30.48 -4.83 19.92
N TYR A 146 29.98 -3.80 20.60
CA TYR A 146 29.25 -3.93 21.86
C TYR A 146 27.82 -3.44 21.64
N ASN A 147 26.83 -4.16 22.19
CA ASN A 147 25.39 -3.85 22.12
C ASN A 147 25.12 -2.35 22.36
N ARG A 148 24.54 -1.66 21.38
CA ARG A 148 24.30 -0.20 21.40
C ARG A 148 22.80 0.13 21.49
N THR A 149 22.26 0.26 22.70
CA THR A 149 20.88 0.75 22.94
C THR A 149 20.90 2.22 23.38
N ILE A 150 20.17 3.10 22.68
CA ILE A 150 19.72 4.40 23.22
C ILE A 150 18.21 4.30 23.49
N ASP A 151 17.81 4.66 24.70
CA ASP A 151 16.40 4.72 25.12
C ASP A 151 15.99 6.17 25.32
N LEU A 152 15.21 6.70 24.38
CA LEU A 152 14.59 8.03 24.44
C LEU A 152 13.17 7.97 25.04
N ARG A 153 12.69 6.80 25.51
CA ARG A 153 11.35 6.67 26.09
C ARG A 153 11.24 7.45 27.40
N GLY A 154 10.38 8.47 27.41
CA GLY A 154 10.08 9.24 28.63
C GLY A 154 9.67 10.71 28.47
N LEU A 155 9.49 11.22 27.25
CA LEU A 155 9.08 12.61 26.96
C LEU A 155 7.59 12.86 27.33
N TRP A 156 7.29 13.00 28.62
CA TRP A 156 5.93 13.31 29.12
C TRP A 156 5.60 14.80 29.11
N SER A 157 4.61 15.13 28.26
CA SER A 157 3.55 16.15 28.31
C SER A 157 3.75 17.47 29.07
N GLY A 158 3.69 18.59 28.32
CA GLY A 158 3.21 19.85 28.90
C GLY A 158 3.37 21.14 28.08
N GLY A 159 4.15 21.16 26.99
CA GLY A 159 4.47 22.40 26.27
C GLY A 159 4.53 22.23 24.75
N THR A 160 4.30 23.34 24.05
CA THR A 160 4.47 23.52 22.60
C THR A 160 5.96 23.56 22.27
N GLY A 161 6.48 22.52 21.64
CA GLY A 161 7.87 22.38 21.19
C GLY A 161 8.47 21.09 21.73
N LYS A 162 9.08 20.33 20.83
CA LYS A 162 9.87 19.11 21.04
C LYS A 162 10.53 18.81 19.69
N VAL A 163 11.85 18.56 19.69
CA VAL A 163 12.72 17.97 18.64
C VAL A 163 12.19 18.04 17.19
N ASP A 164 12.34 19.21 16.60
CA ASP A 164 11.98 19.56 15.23
C ASP A 164 12.93 18.98 14.16
N THR A 165 14.12 18.47 14.52
CA THR A 165 14.98 17.66 13.63
C THR A 165 15.83 16.61 14.38
N GLY A 166 15.53 15.31 14.23
CA GLY A 166 16.36 14.21 14.74
C GLY A 166 17.27 13.58 13.67
N ILE A 167 18.60 13.60 13.82
CA ILE A 167 19.53 12.84 12.95
C ILE A 167 20.30 11.81 13.77
N VAL A 168 20.00 10.53 13.56
CA VAL A 168 20.63 9.42 14.30
C VAL A 168 21.41 8.53 13.33
N ARG A 169 22.71 8.29 13.55
CA ARG A 169 23.53 7.41 12.68
C ARG A 169 24.29 6.36 13.50
N GLY A 170 24.26 5.08 13.13
CA GLY A 170 25.21 4.05 13.60
C GLY A 170 24.81 3.13 14.77
N PHE A 171 23.52 2.88 15.01
CA PHE A 171 23.02 2.15 16.19
C PHE A 171 22.56 0.72 15.89
N GLU A 172 22.69 -0.18 16.89
CA GLU A 172 22.21 -1.58 16.80
C GLU A 172 20.79 -1.77 17.34
N HIS A 173 20.35 -0.96 18.29
CA HIS A 173 18.96 -0.90 18.75
C HIS A 173 18.65 0.53 19.21
N LEU A 174 17.57 1.14 18.72
CA LEU A 174 17.15 2.48 19.13
C LEU A 174 15.72 2.43 19.66
N SER A 175 15.55 2.58 20.97
CA SER A 175 14.22 2.60 21.58
C SER A 175 13.66 4.02 21.64
N GLY A 176 12.66 4.29 20.78
CA GLY A 176 11.64 5.32 20.96
C GLY A 176 12.05 6.76 20.68
N ILE A 177 12.34 7.14 19.43
CA ILE A 177 12.36 8.58 19.06
C ILE A 177 10.92 9.08 19.08
N SER A 178 10.65 10.26 19.66
CA SER A 178 9.33 10.87 19.56
C SER A 178 9.40 12.36 19.20
N GLY A 179 8.66 12.73 18.16
CA GLY A 179 8.57 14.07 17.57
C GLY A 179 8.05 15.08 18.58
N GLY A 180 6.75 15.10 18.87
CA GLY A 180 6.30 16.33 19.50
C GLY A 180 4.82 16.47 19.69
N SER A 181 4.33 17.69 19.58
CA SER A 181 2.91 17.98 19.32
C SER A 181 2.77 19.05 18.23
N GLY A 182 3.87 19.32 17.52
CA GLY A 182 3.99 20.23 16.39
C GLY A 182 4.58 19.46 15.20
N ASP A 183 4.84 20.14 14.10
CA ASP A 183 5.36 19.50 12.88
C ASP A 183 6.85 19.14 13.07
N ASP A 184 7.17 17.85 13.06
CA ASP A 184 8.50 17.33 13.39
C ASP A 184 9.22 16.71 12.17
N THR A 185 10.56 16.77 12.12
CA THR A 185 11.35 16.01 11.13
C THR A 185 12.25 14.99 11.83
N ILE A 186 12.07 13.70 11.55
CA ILE A 186 12.85 12.63 12.16
C ILE A 186 13.54 11.82 11.06
N ILE A 187 14.88 11.77 11.08
CA ILE A 187 15.69 11.04 10.09
C ILE A 187 16.63 10.08 10.81
N VAL A 188 16.36 8.79 10.69
CA VAL A 188 17.24 7.73 11.14
C VAL A 188 18.12 7.29 9.96
N GLY A 189 19.44 7.30 10.18
CA GLY A 189 20.44 7.06 9.17
C GLY A 189 20.86 5.60 9.07
N ASN A 190 21.27 5.21 7.86
CA ASN A 190 21.57 3.85 7.44
C ASN A 190 22.52 3.13 8.42
N TYR A 191 21.99 2.17 9.18
CA TYR A 191 22.80 1.16 9.83
C TYR A 191 22.24 -0.23 9.56
N VAL A 192 23.04 -1.05 8.89
CA VAL A 192 22.77 -2.47 8.65
C VAL A 192 23.15 -3.22 9.92
N ALA A 193 22.18 -3.67 10.70
CA ALA A 193 22.45 -4.57 11.80
C ALA A 193 23.03 -5.90 11.26
N PRO A 194 24.15 -6.42 11.79
CA PRO A 194 24.48 -7.82 11.59
C PRO A 194 23.42 -8.66 12.32
N ILE A 195 22.53 -9.27 11.54
CA ILE A 195 21.48 -10.23 11.94
C ILE A 195 21.85 -10.95 13.25
N ASN A 196 21.13 -10.68 14.33
CA ASN A 196 21.21 -11.51 15.53
C ASN A 196 20.30 -12.73 15.32
N PRO A 197 20.83 -13.94 15.09
CA PRO A 197 20.00 -15.10 14.77
C PRO A 197 19.19 -15.63 15.97
N ALA A 198 19.25 -14.98 17.14
CA ALA A 198 18.81 -15.53 18.40
C ALA A 198 17.42 -15.05 18.88
N THR A 199 16.84 -13.98 18.33
CA THR A 199 15.56 -13.43 18.81
C THR A 199 14.38 -13.71 17.89
N GLY A 200 14.56 -13.88 16.57
CA GLY A 200 13.45 -14.21 15.66
C GLY A 200 12.25 -13.25 15.76
N SER A 201 12.49 -12.02 16.25
CA SER A 201 11.51 -10.94 16.24
C SER A 201 11.66 -10.26 14.88
N PRO A 202 10.59 -10.14 14.08
CA PRO A 202 10.65 -9.50 12.76
C PRO A 202 11.04 -8.01 12.84
N PHE A 203 10.98 -7.39 14.02
CA PHE A 203 11.23 -5.96 14.24
C PHE A 203 12.41 -5.73 15.20
N ASP A 204 13.65 -5.86 14.71
CA ASP A 204 14.86 -5.61 15.51
C ASP A 204 15.38 -4.14 15.37
N GLY A 205 14.76 -3.30 14.52
CA GLY A 205 15.10 -1.89 14.29
C GLY A 205 14.39 -0.88 15.22
N PRO A 206 14.65 0.44 15.03
CA PRO A 206 14.08 1.53 15.81
C PRO A 206 12.56 1.56 15.95
N SER A 207 12.08 2.10 17.07
CA SER A 207 10.69 2.60 17.18
C SER A 207 10.66 4.14 17.11
N ILE A 208 9.84 4.71 16.23
CA ILE A 208 9.74 6.14 15.93
C ILE A 208 8.27 6.59 16.03
N TYR A 209 8.01 7.73 16.68
CA TYR A 209 6.66 8.26 16.93
C TYR A 209 6.56 9.76 16.65
N GLY A 210 5.88 10.21 15.59
CA GLY A 210 5.64 11.64 15.32
C GLY A 210 4.78 12.31 16.41
N GLN A 211 3.70 11.62 16.80
CA GLN A 211 2.64 12.03 17.73
C GLN A 211 1.57 12.92 17.11
N ALA A 212 1.73 14.23 17.10
CA ALA A 212 0.72 15.14 16.60
C ALA A 212 1.44 16.29 15.90
N GLY A 213 0.95 16.73 14.75
CA GLY A 213 1.73 17.57 13.85
C GLY A 213 1.63 17.04 12.43
N ASN A 214 2.22 17.75 11.46
CA ASN A 214 2.47 17.22 10.13
C ASN A 214 3.95 16.83 10.08
N ASP A 215 4.22 15.57 10.35
CA ASP A 215 5.57 15.08 10.61
C ASP A 215 6.22 14.55 9.32
N THR A 216 7.55 14.60 9.25
CA THR A 216 8.33 13.96 8.20
C THR A 216 9.30 12.95 8.82
N ILE A 217 9.05 11.67 8.63
CA ILE A 217 9.78 10.57 9.30
C ILE A 217 10.47 9.68 8.28
N SER A 218 11.71 9.26 8.57
CA SER A 218 12.47 8.31 7.76
C SER A 218 13.18 7.27 8.65
N GLY A 219 12.88 5.98 8.45
CA GLY A 219 13.33 4.84 9.26
C GLY A 219 14.78 4.40 8.99
N GLY A 220 15.16 4.31 7.72
CA GLY A 220 16.53 4.02 7.34
C GLY A 220 16.65 2.67 6.67
N ALA A 221 17.55 1.80 7.14
CA ALA A 221 17.88 0.55 6.43
C ALA A 221 17.62 -0.72 7.26
N SER A 222 16.85 -0.59 8.33
CA SER A 222 16.53 -1.64 9.29
C SER A 222 15.03 -1.85 9.33
N ALA A 223 14.57 -3.01 9.81
CA ALA A 223 13.16 -3.28 10.07
C ALA A 223 12.65 -2.44 11.24
N ASP A 224 11.97 -1.34 10.93
CA ASP A 224 11.60 -0.26 11.82
C ASP A 224 10.11 -0.30 12.19
N PHE A 225 9.78 0.24 13.36
CA PHE A 225 8.42 0.54 13.76
C PHE A 225 8.22 2.05 13.71
N ILE A 226 7.35 2.54 12.85
CA ILE A 226 7.09 3.98 12.68
C ILE A 226 5.61 4.27 12.88
N ASN A 227 5.33 5.31 13.66
CA ASN A 227 4.00 5.85 13.82
C ASN A 227 4.02 7.36 13.66
N GLY A 228 3.46 7.94 12.59
CA GLY A 228 3.39 9.40 12.42
C GLY A 228 2.40 10.00 13.41
N GLY A 229 1.16 9.54 13.39
CA GLY A 229 0.17 9.87 14.42
C GLY A 229 -0.91 10.85 13.92
N TYR A 230 -1.13 11.95 14.63
CA TYR A 230 -2.19 12.90 14.29
C TYR A 230 -1.69 14.03 13.40
N GLY A 231 -2.22 14.14 12.19
CA GLY A 231 -1.99 15.26 11.28
C GLY A 231 -1.57 14.73 9.93
N ASN A 232 -1.10 15.56 9.00
CA ASN A 232 -0.76 15.09 7.64
C ASN A 232 0.72 14.74 7.59
N ASP A 233 1.03 13.47 7.76
CA ASP A 233 2.38 12.97 7.93
C ASP A 233 3.00 12.51 6.60
N THR A 234 4.32 12.50 6.55
CA THR A 234 5.12 11.95 5.46
C THR A 234 6.11 10.96 6.03
N VAL A 235 5.89 9.67 5.80
CA VAL A 235 6.65 8.58 6.40
C VAL A 235 7.35 7.74 5.34
N TYR A 236 8.62 7.43 5.56
CA TYR A 236 9.45 6.56 4.72
C TYR A 236 10.09 5.45 5.58
N GLY A 237 9.83 4.18 5.27
CA GLY A 237 10.56 3.04 5.87
C GLY A 237 11.99 2.93 5.31
N ASN A 238 12.08 2.98 3.99
CA ASN A 238 13.23 2.84 3.10
C ASN A 238 13.73 1.40 2.87
N ASP A 239 14.71 0.84 3.61
CA ASP A 239 15.07 -0.58 3.45
C ASP A 239 14.76 -1.32 4.75
N GLY A 240 14.31 -2.56 4.67
CA GLY A 240 13.95 -3.38 5.83
C GLY A 240 12.49 -3.77 5.78
N ASP A 241 12.11 -4.78 6.56
CA ASP A 241 10.70 -5.19 6.70
C ASP A 241 10.07 -4.31 7.80
N ASP A 242 9.42 -3.22 7.40
CA ASP A 242 8.98 -2.15 8.28
C ASP A 242 7.52 -2.30 8.72
N TYR A 243 7.19 -1.70 9.86
CA TYR A 243 5.81 -1.52 10.33
C TYR A 243 5.50 -0.03 10.44
N LEU A 244 4.66 0.48 9.55
CA LEU A 244 4.29 1.88 9.43
C LEU A 244 2.81 2.06 9.79
N SER A 245 2.45 2.94 10.71
CA SER A 245 1.05 3.11 11.13
C SER A 245 0.71 4.50 11.63
N GLU A 246 -0.38 5.11 11.14
CA GLU A 246 -0.74 6.50 11.51
C GLU A 246 -1.64 6.65 12.76
N GLY A 247 -1.81 5.60 13.55
CA GLY A 247 -2.55 5.70 14.81
C GLY A 247 -4.06 5.97 14.65
N TYR A 248 -4.82 5.76 15.73
CA TYR A 248 -6.28 5.73 15.68
C TYR A 248 -6.86 7.14 15.81
N GLY A 249 -6.92 7.85 14.68
CA GLY A 249 -7.15 9.28 14.58
C GLY A 249 -8.58 9.83 14.77
N GLY A 250 -9.64 9.03 14.85
CA GLY A 250 -11.02 9.55 14.89
C GLY A 250 -11.49 10.16 13.55
N PRO A 251 -12.74 10.66 13.44
CA PRO A 251 -13.34 11.00 12.14
C PRO A 251 -12.62 12.18 11.46
N GLY A 252 -11.99 11.87 10.32
CA GLY A 252 -11.24 12.79 9.45
C GLY A 252 -9.76 12.94 9.83
N GLY A 253 -9.02 11.83 9.92
CA GLY A 253 -7.58 11.84 10.22
C GLY A 253 -6.72 12.57 9.17
N GLY A 254 -5.41 12.37 9.26
CA GLY A 254 -4.40 12.95 8.38
C GLY A 254 -4.61 12.61 6.91
N ASN A 255 -4.18 13.45 5.99
CA ASN A 255 -3.97 13.02 4.60
C ASN A 255 -2.48 12.73 4.44
N ASP A 256 -2.13 11.46 4.59
CA ASP A 256 -0.78 11.03 4.82
C ASP A 256 -0.09 10.57 3.53
N LEU A 257 1.23 10.60 3.54
CA LEU A 257 2.07 10.01 2.50
C LEU A 257 2.99 8.98 3.15
N ILE A 258 2.71 7.70 2.93
CA ILE A 258 3.51 6.61 3.49
C ILE A 258 4.17 5.83 2.36
N ARG A 259 5.46 5.53 2.52
CA ARG A 259 6.23 4.64 1.65
C ARG A 259 6.96 3.60 2.48
N GLY A 260 6.70 2.32 2.23
CA GLY A 260 7.42 1.19 2.80
C GLY A 260 8.88 1.22 2.33
N GLY A 261 9.10 0.86 1.06
CA GLY A 261 10.41 0.96 0.42
C GLY A 261 10.87 -0.38 -0.14
N ASN A 262 11.98 -0.91 0.34
CA ASN A 262 12.46 -2.27 0.02
C ASN A 262 12.28 -3.15 1.25
N GLY A 263 11.64 -4.30 1.10
CA GLY A 263 11.37 -5.22 2.21
C GLY A 263 9.90 -5.58 2.23
N ASP A 264 9.54 -6.61 3.00
CA ASP A 264 8.13 -7.00 3.14
C ASP A 264 7.51 -6.13 4.25
N ASP A 265 6.81 -5.06 3.87
CA ASP A 265 6.34 -4.00 4.78
C ASP A 265 4.89 -4.20 5.24
N ILE A 266 4.55 -3.67 6.41
CA ILE A 266 3.16 -3.54 6.89
C ILE A 266 2.83 -2.06 7.01
N ILE A 267 1.82 -1.60 6.29
CA ILE A 267 1.36 -0.20 6.30
C ILE A 267 -0.09 -0.12 6.77
N ILE A 268 -0.35 0.75 7.76
CA ILE A 268 -1.69 1.06 8.26
C ILE A 268 -1.97 2.55 8.11
N GLY A 269 -2.72 2.93 7.07
CA GLY A 269 -2.99 4.33 6.71
C GLY A 269 -3.90 5.07 7.71
N GLY A 270 -4.87 4.39 8.30
CA GLY A 270 -5.73 4.98 9.32
C GLY A 270 -6.95 5.65 8.71
N GLY A 271 -6.96 6.96 8.53
CA GLY A 271 -8.06 7.56 7.78
C GLY A 271 -7.85 9.02 7.45
N GLY A 272 -8.53 9.47 6.40
CA GLY A 272 -8.22 10.69 5.65
C GLY A 272 -7.99 10.32 4.17
N ASP A 273 -7.65 11.28 3.31
CA ASP A 273 -7.38 10.98 1.89
C ASP A 273 -5.87 10.67 1.72
N ASP A 274 -5.48 9.42 1.93
CA ASP A 274 -4.09 8.96 2.05
C ASP A 274 -3.43 8.55 0.74
N ARG A 275 -2.09 8.52 0.74
CA ARG A 275 -1.26 7.95 -0.34
C ARG A 275 -0.27 6.95 0.23
N LEU A 276 -0.51 5.68 -0.02
CA LEU A 276 0.23 4.56 0.53
C LEU A 276 0.97 3.82 -0.60
N TYR A 277 2.26 3.54 -0.41
CA TYR A 277 3.08 2.80 -1.37
C TYR A 277 3.88 1.73 -0.62
N GLY A 278 3.76 0.46 -1.00
CA GLY A 278 4.64 -0.63 -0.52
C GLY A 278 6.03 -0.54 -1.15
N ASP A 279 6.06 -0.21 -2.45
CA ASP A 279 7.24 -0.09 -3.31
C ASP A 279 7.84 -1.45 -3.72
N ALA A 280 8.69 -2.13 -2.96
CA ALA A 280 9.30 -3.40 -3.36
C ALA A 280 9.39 -4.40 -2.22
N GLY A 281 8.80 -5.58 -2.40
CA GLY A 281 8.63 -6.59 -1.37
C GLY A 281 7.21 -7.12 -1.41
N ASN A 282 6.86 -8.06 -0.55
CA ASN A 282 5.48 -8.53 -0.40
C ASN A 282 4.84 -7.75 0.75
N ASP A 283 4.09 -6.72 0.41
CA ASP A 283 3.62 -5.72 1.36
C ASP A 283 2.17 -6.01 1.81
N ASP A 284 1.84 -5.70 3.06
CA ASP A 284 0.47 -5.74 3.60
C ASP A 284 0.03 -4.31 3.93
N ILE A 285 -0.83 -3.74 3.09
CA ILE A 285 -1.35 -2.38 3.24
C ILE A 285 -2.83 -2.45 3.60
N GLN A 286 -3.14 -1.99 4.82
CA GLN A 286 -4.50 -1.87 5.31
C GLN A 286 -4.85 -0.41 5.59
N ASP A 287 -5.82 0.12 4.85
CA ASP A 287 -6.31 1.47 5.06
C ASP A 287 -7.72 1.51 5.71
N GLY A 288 -8.21 2.71 6.01
CA GLY A 288 -9.49 2.94 6.68
C GLY A 288 -10.42 3.90 5.94
N GLU A 289 -10.86 4.97 6.60
CA GLU A 289 -11.83 5.91 6.00
C GLU A 289 -11.14 6.89 5.04
N GLY A 290 -11.81 7.30 3.97
CA GLY A 290 -11.36 8.38 3.08
C GLY A 290 -11.04 7.89 1.68
N ARG A 291 -10.66 8.79 0.77
CA ARG A 291 -10.44 8.42 -0.65
C ARG A 291 -8.97 8.26 -0.92
N ASN A 292 -8.52 7.02 -0.84
CA ASN A 292 -7.12 6.68 -0.77
C ASN A 292 -6.54 6.32 -2.14
N LEU A 293 -5.22 6.46 -2.24
CA LEU A 293 -4.41 5.95 -3.33
C LEU A 293 -3.43 4.95 -2.74
N ILE A 294 -3.60 3.68 -3.07
CA ILE A 294 -2.78 2.57 -2.59
C ILE A 294 -2.05 1.93 -3.77
N SER A 295 -0.77 1.67 -3.61
CA SER A 295 0.07 0.96 -4.59
C SER A 295 0.92 -0.08 -3.87
N GLY A 296 0.82 -1.35 -4.28
CA GLY A 296 1.70 -2.42 -3.78
C GLY A 296 3.12 -2.23 -4.28
N GLY A 297 3.32 -2.38 -5.59
CA GLY A 297 4.60 -2.12 -6.24
C GLY A 297 5.17 -3.38 -6.86
N VAL A 298 6.31 -3.88 -6.39
CA VAL A 298 6.93 -5.11 -6.88
C VAL A 298 6.90 -6.17 -5.79
N GLY A 299 6.15 -7.24 -6.00
CA GLY A 299 6.04 -8.39 -5.10
C GLY A 299 4.62 -8.91 -5.08
N ASN A 300 4.28 -9.77 -4.12
CA ASN A 300 2.91 -10.30 -4.01
C ASN A 300 2.23 -9.61 -2.83
N ASP A 301 1.48 -8.58 -3.12
CA ASP A 301 1.01 -7.62 -2.13
C ASP A 301 -0.43 -7.93 -1.67
N HIS A 302 -0.75 -7.55 -0.44
CA HIS A 302 -2.10 -7.59 0.11
C HIS A 302 -2.59 -6.17 0.41
N LEU A 303 -3.59 -5.70 -0.33
CA LEU A 303 -4.00 -4.30 -0.32
C LEU A 303 -5.48 -4.19 0.03
N THR A 304 -5.84 -3.40 1.06
CA THR A 304 -7.23 -3.13 1.45
C THR A 304 -7.50 -1.63 1.55
N GLY A 305 -8.47 -1.13 0.78
CA GLY A 305 -8.82 0.31 0.71
C GLY A 305 -9.64 0.85 1.88
N GLY A 306 -10.52 0.03 2.44
CA GLY A 306 -11.34 0.42 3.60
C GLY A 306 -12.71 0.97 3.19
N ALA A 307 -13.01 2.21 3.58
CA ALA A 307 -14.30 2.85 3.32
C ALA A 307 -14.13 4.09 2.44
N ASP A 308 -15.14 4.36 1.61
CA ASP A 308 -15.16 5.42 0.59
C ASP A 308 -14.49 4.99 -0.73
N ALA A 309 -14.25 5.93 -1.64
CA ALA A 309 -13.89 5.61 -3.02
C ALA A 309 -12.37 5.61 -3.22
N ASP A 310 -11.79 4.42 -3.26
CA ASP A 310 -10.34 4.21 -3.33
C ASP A 310 -9.82 3.93 -4.74
N ARG A 311 -8.51 4.14 -4.91
CA ARG A 311 -7.75 3.65 -6.06
C ARG A 311 -6.64 2.73 -5.57
N ILE A 312 -6.68 1.48 -5.99
CA ILE A 312 -5.75 0.44 -5.55
C ILE A 312 -5.06 -0.15 -6.77
N TYR A 313 -3.73 -0.19 -6.73
CA TYR A 313 -2.87 -0.74 -7.79
C TYR A 313 -2.00 -1.84 -7.17
N GLY A 314 -2.05 -3.06 -7.71
CA GLY A 314 -1.20 -4.18 -7.30
C GLY A 314 0.24 -3.94 -7.72
N GLY A 315 0.51 -4.07 -9.02
CA GLY A 315 1.80 -3.74 -9.61
C GLY A 315 2.40 -4.96 -10.33
N GLU A 316 3.65 -5.30 -10.02
CA GLU A 316 4.29 -6.52 -10.52
C GLU A 316 4.23 -7.62 -9.47
N GLY A 317 3.61 -8.76 -9.78
CA GLY A 317 3.52 -9.94 -8.94
C GLY A 317 2.07 -10.37 -8.76
N ASN A 318 1.82 -11.38 -7.93
CA ASN A 318 0.48 -11.95 -7.78
C ASN A 318 -0.20 -11.33 -6.56
N ASP A 319 -0.99 -10.30 -6.79
CA ASP A 319 -1.50 -9.42 -5.74
C ASP A 319 -2.91 -9.81 -5.30
N THR A 320 -3.27 -9.40 -4.08
CA THR A 320 -4.63 -9.53 -3.54
C THR A 320 -5.16 -8.17 -3.13
N LEU A 321 -6.12 -7.65 -3.89
CA LEU A 321 -6.70 -6.31 -3.72
C LEU A 321 -8.14 -6.41 -3.22
N ASN A 322 -8.49 -5.62 -2.20
CA ASN A 322 -9.83 -5.53 -1.65
C ASN A 322 -10.30 -4.07 -1.51
N GLY A 323 -11.28 -3.67 -2.31
CA GLY A 323 -11.88 -2.33 -2.28
C GLY A 323 -12.81 -2.10 -1.09
N ALA A 324 -13.33 -3.16 -0.46
CA ALA A 324 -14.26 -3.08 0.67
C ALA A 324 -15.51 -2.21 0.40
N ASP A 325 -15.74 -1.10 1.11
CA ASP A 325 -16.96 -0.29 0.95
C ASP A 325 -16.69 0.94 0.08
N GLY A 326 -17.42 1.15 -1.01
CA GLY A 326 -17.36 2.40 -1.78
C GLY A 326 -17.24 2.17 -3.28
N ASN A 327 -17.13 3.25 -4.07
CA ASN A 327 -16.99 3.09 -5.52
C ASN A 327 -15.50 3.06 -5.88
N ASN A 328 -14.92 1.87 -5.93
CA ASN A 328 -13.48 1.69 -6.01
C ASN A 328 -12.99 1.52 -7.45
N VAL A 329 -11.69 1.78 -7.64
CA VAL A 329 -10.96 1.45 -8.87
C VAL A 329 -9.78 0.55 -8.51
N LEU A 330 -9.80 -0.69 -8.96
CA LEU A 330 -8.76 -1.69 -8.70
C LEU A 330 -8.05 -2.05 -10.01
N SER A 331 -6.72 -2.14 -9.98
CA SER A 331 -5.87 -2.65 -11.07
C SER A 331 -4.89 -3.66 -10.50
N GLY A 332 -4.91 -4.92 -10.96
CA GLY A 332 -3.90 -5.93 -10.58
C GLY A 332 -2.55 -5.64 -11.24
N ASP A 333 -2.60 -5.20 -12.50
CA ASP A 333 -1.48 -4.88 -13.37
C ASP A 333 -0.77 -6.11 -13.95
N ALA A 334 0.29 -6.65 -13.36
CA ALA A 334 1.04 -7.76 -13.97
C ALA A 334 1.31 -8.90 -12.98
N GLY A 335 0.68 -10.05 -13.21
CA GLY A 335 0.78 -11.27 -12.43
C GLY A 335 -0.59 -11.94 -12.38
N ASP A 336 -0.69 -13.05 -11.65
CA ASP A 336 -1.98 -13.73 -11.48
C ASP A 336 -2.67 -13.14 -10.23
N ASP A 337 -3.55 -12.16 -10.42
CA ASP A 337 -4.07 -11.31 -9.36
C ASP A 337 -5.45 -11.76 -8.84
N SER A 338 -5.80 -11.34 -7.63
CA SER A 338 -7.11 -11.54 -7.01
C SER A 338 -7.72 -10.21 -6.57
N LEU A 339 -8.76 -9.76 -7.26
CA LEU A 339 -9.42 -8.46 -7.04
C LEU A 339 -10.83 -8.66 -6.48
N PHE A 340 -11.12 -7.96 -5.39
CA PHE A 340 -12.42 -7.95 -4.71
C PHE A 340 -12.96 -6.51 -4.66
N GLY A 341 -14.03 -6.21 -5.39
CA GLY A 341 -14.64 -4.88 -5.47
C GLY A 341 -15.30 -4.48 -4.15
N GLY A 342 -16.25 -5.31 -3.71
CA GLY A 342 -16.91 -5.18 -2.42
C GLY A 342 -18.32 -4.63 -2.56
N ALA A 343 -18.68 -3.64 -1.76
CA ALA A 343 -19.98 -3.00 -1.85
C ALA A 343 -19.90 -1.74 -2.72
N ASN A 344 -21.01 -1.43 -3.40
CA ASN A 344 -21.17 -0.29 -4.30
C ASN A 344 -20.59 -0.54 -5.70
N VAL A 345 -20.42 0.52 -6.50
CA VAL A 345 -20.15 0.38 -7.93
C VAL A 345 -18.65 0.46 -8.19
N ASP A 346 -18.06 -0.66 -8.53
CA ASP A 346 -16.62 -0.81 -8.69
C ASP A 346 -16.18 -0.93 -10.16
N VAL A 347 -14.94 -0.51 -10.41
CA VAL A 347 -14.26 -0.73 -11.68
C VAL A 347 -12.97 -1.51 -11.41
N MET A 348 -12.87 -2.70 -12.00
CA MET A 348 -11.74 -3.60 -11.78
C MET A 348 -11.09 -3.99 -13.10
N ASN A 349 -9.77 -4.08 -13.09
CA ASN A 349 -8.95 -4.52 -14.21
C ASN A 349 -7.88 -5.49 -13.70
N GLY A 350 -7.90 -6.75 -14.16
CA GLY A 350 -6.89 -7.75 -13.79
C GLY A 350 -5.53 -7.35 -14.34
N GLY A 351 -5.41 -7.31 -15.67
CA GLY A 351 -4.22 -6.81 -16.36
C GLY A 351 -3.56 -7.90 -17.19
N ILE A 352 -2.36 -8.31 -16.83
CA ILE A 352 -1.61 -9.38 -17.50
C ILE A 352 -1.44 -10.53 -16.52
N GLY A 353 -1.94 -11.71 -16.84
CA GLY A 353 -1.85 -12.92 -16.03
C GLY A 353 -3.20 -13.61 -15.97
N ASP A 354 -3.27 -14.75 -15.29
CA ASP A 354 -4.53 -15.48 -15.12
C ASP A 354 -5.25 -14.94 -13.87
N ASP A 355 -6.15 -13.97 -14.04
CA ASP A 355 -6.70 -13.17 -12.95
C ASP A 355 -8.03 -13.71 -12.40
N PHE A 356 -8.31 -13.42 -11.12
CA PHE A 356 -9.61 -13.63 -10.48
C PHE A 356 -10.24 -12.30 -10.04
N LEU A 357 -11.41 -11.98 -10.57
CA LEU A 357 -12.13 -10.74 -10.26
C LEU A 357 -13.51 -11.04 -9.69
N PHE A 358 -13.81 -10.44 -8.52
CA PHE A 358 -15.12 -10.55 -7.87
C PHE A 358 -15.72 -9.18 -7.48
N GLY A 359 -16.76 -8.72 -8.18
CA GLY A 359 -17.40 -7.40 -7.95
C GLY A 359 -18.19 -7.32 -6.65
N ALA A 360 -18.89 -8.41 -6.32
CA ALA A 360 -19.73 -8.61 -5.13
C ALA A 360 -21.09 -7.92 -5.15
N ALA A 361 -21.25 -6.66 -4.74
CA ALA A 361 -22.58 -6.04 -4.67
C ALA A 361 -22.56 -4.63 -5.26
N GLY A 362 -23.13 -4.46 -6.44
CA GLY A 362 -22.84 -3.26 -7.20
C GLY A 362 -23.60 -3.14 -8.50
N ASN A 363 -22.99 -2.49 -9.48
CA ASN A 363 -23.33 -2.61 -10.89
C ASN A 363 -21.98 -2.43 -11.56
N ASP A 364 -21.17 -3.48 -11.47
CA ASP A 364 -19.72 -3.39 -11.53
C ASP A 364 -19.22 -3.52 -12.95
N ARG A 365 -18.02 -3.01 -13.17
CA ARG A 365 -17.31 -3.15 -14.43
C ARG A 365 -16.03 -3.94 -14.20
N LEU A 366 -15.99 -5.16 -14.72
CA LEU A 366 -14.85 -6.06 -14.61
C LEU A 366 -14.17 -6.22 -15.97
N ILE A 367 -12.84 -6.15 -15.98
CA ILE A 367 -12.00 -6.38 -17.16
C ILE A 367 -10.93 -7.40 -16.74
N GLY A 368 -10.89 -8.58 -17.35
CA GLY A 368 -9.86 -9.59 -17.10
C GLY A 368 -8.52 -9.10 -17.62
N GLY A 369 -8.40 -8.99 -18.94
CA GLY A 369 -7.22 -8.42 -19.58
C GLY A 369 -6.56 -9.43 -20.50
N ALA A 370 -5.33 -9.85 -20.20
CA ALA A 370 -4.60 -10.82 -20.98
C ALA A 370 -4.20 -12.01 -20.13
N GLY A 371 -4.72 -13.19 -20.44
CA GLY A 371 -4.54 -14.41 -19.66
C GLY A 371 -5.85 -15.19 -19.63
N ALA A 372 -5.90 -16.29 -18.90
CA ALA A 372 -7.14 -17.05 -18.72
C ALA A 372 -7.84 -16.60 -17.44
N ASP A 373 -8.75 -15.63 -17.58
CA ASP A 373 -9.32 -14.91 -16.46
C ASP A 373 -10.62 -15.55 -15.94
N THR A 374 -10.91 -15.37 -14.65
CA THR A 374 -12.18 -15.75 -14.02
C THR A 374 -12.86 -14.53 -13.42
N LEU A 375 -14.02 -14.16 -13.97
CA LEU A 375 -14.77 -12.96 -13.59
C LEU A 375 -16.14 -13.35 -13.01
N GLN A 376 -16.50 -12.69 -11.91
CA GLN A 376 -17.80 -12.79 -11.24
C GLN A 376 -18.25 -11.39 -10.82
N GLY A 377 -19.30 -10.85 -11.44
CA GLY A 377 -19.88 -9.55 -11.10
C GLY A 377 -20.56 -9.60 -9.73
N GLY A 378 -21.45 -10.56 -9.53
CA GLY A 378 -22.11 -10.79 -8.25
C GLY A 378 -23.56 -10.33 -8.23
N ASN A 379 -23.93 -9.48 -7.28
CA ASN A 379 -25.28 -8.92 -7.23
C ASN A 379 -25.30 -7.56 -7.93
N GLY A 380 -26.32 -7.33 -8.75
CA GLY A 380 -26.46 -6.12 -9.53
C GLY A 380 -26.27 -6.36 -11.01
N ALA A 381 -26.50 -5.31 -11.81
CA ALA A 381 -26.43 -5.37 -13.26
C ALA A 381 -25.01 -5.04 -13.72
N ASP A 382 -24.22 -6.09 -13.93
CA ASP A 382 -22.78 -6.01 -14.11
C ASP A 382 -22.38 -6.00 -15.58
N THR A 383 -21.13 -5.64 -15.85
CA THR A 383 -20.55 -5.67 -17.19
C THR A 383 -19.13 -6.23 -17.12
N LEU A 384 -18.95 -7.42 -17.67
CA LEU A 384 -17.72 -8.21 -17.65
C LEU A 384 -17.10 -8.26 -19.05
N TYR A 385 -15.79 -8.09 -19.12
CA TYR A 385 -14.97 -8.26 -20.32
C TYR A 385 -13.86 -9.25 -19.99
N GLY A 386 -13.82 -10.41 -20.65
CA GLY A 386 -12.76 -11.41 -20.50
C GLY A 386 -11.43 -10.85 -20.99
N GLY A 387 -11.36 -10.57 -22.29
CA GLY A 387 -10.20 -9.95 -22.89
C GLY A 387 -9.51 -10.92 -23.85
N ALA A 388 -8.21 -11.14 -23.67
CA ALA A 388 -7.44 -12.05 -24.50
C ALA A 388 -7.05 -13.29 -23.71
N GLY A 389 -7.54 -14.45 -24.12
CA GLY A 389 -7.27 -15.73 -23.49
C GLY A 389 -8.52 -16.58 -23.45
N ASN A 390 -8.54 -17.65 -22.66
CA ASN A 390 -9.75 -18.48 -22.56
C ASN A 390 -10.39 -18.20 -21.21
N ASP A 391 -11.41 -17.35 -21.21
CA ASP A 391 -11.92 -16.73 -20.01
C ASP A 391 -13.17 -17.45 -19.48
N THR A 392 -13.44 -17.30 -18.19
CA THR A 392 -14.67 -17.76 -17.54
C THR A 392 -15.37 -16.58 -16.89
N LEU A 393 -16.52 -16.19 -17.45
CA LEU A 393 -17.40 -15.17 -16.92
C LEU A 393 -18.63 -15.87 -16.33
N ASP A 394 -18.79 -15.88 -15.01
CA ASP A 394 -19.77 -16.72 -14.32
C ASP A 394 -20.63 -15.95 -13.31
N GLU A 395 -21.82 -15.51 -13.74
CA GLU A 395 -22.84 -14.90 -12.89
C GLU A 395 -23.81 -15.93 -12.29
N SER A 396 -23.62 -17.23 -12.56
CA SER A 396 -24.54 -18.26 -12.05
C SER A 396 -24.37 -18.58 -10.55
N VAL A 397 -23.33 -18.02 -9.91
CA VAL A 397 -22.96 -18.34 -8.53
C VAL A 397 -23.87 -17.64 -7.51
N GLN A 398 -24.42 -16.46 -7.84
CA GLN A 398 -25.19 -15.65 -6.87
C GLN A 398 -26.71 -15.63 -7.03
N ASP A 399 -27.28 -16.30 -8.05
CA ASP A 399 -28.74 -16.42 -8.29
C ASP A 399 -29.51 -15.12 -8.02
N ASP A 400 -28.86 -14.05 -8.41
CA ASP A 400 -29.40 -12.71 -8.56
C ASP A 400 -30.25 -12.72 -9.86
N ALA A 401 -31.17 -11.76 -10.00
CA ALA A 401 -32.06 -11.68 -11.17
C ALA A 401 -31.86 -10.36 -11.93
N ALA A 402 -30.64 -9.84 -11.90
CA ALA A 402 -30.21 -8.63 -12.60
C ALA A 402 -30.13 -8.88 -14.10
N ASN A 403 -29.44 -8.02 -14.84
CA ASN A 403 -29.36 -8.20 -16.29
C ASN A 403 -27.95 -7.81 -16.70
N ASP A 404 -27.14 -8.82 -16.95
CA ASP A 404 -25.71 -8.65 -17.04
C ASP A 404 -25.26 -8.57 -18.50
N LYS A 405 -24.04 -8.06 -18.68
CA LYS A 405 -23.39 -8.02 -19.99
C LYS A 405 -22.05 -8.71 -19.90
N LEU A 406 -21.96 -9.85 -20.56
CA LEU A 406 -20.76 -10.68 -20.61
C LEU A 406 -20.18 -10.61 -22.02
N TYR A 407 -18.93 -10.19 -22.12
CA TYR A 407 -18.15 -10.15 -23.36
C TYR A 407 -16.91 -11.02 -23.17
N GLY A 408 -16.80 -12.15 -23.87
CA GLY A 408 -15.59 -13.00 -23.81
C GLY A 408 -14.40 -12.32 -24.50
N GLU A 409 -14.67 -11.68 -25.63
CA GLU A 409 -13.71 -11.02 -26.50
C GLU A 409 -12.85 -11.98 -27.34
N ALA A 410 -11.66 -12.38 -26.93
CA ALA A 410 -10.76 -13.16 -27.78
C ALA A 410 -10.25 -14.43 -27.11
N GLY A 411 -10.77 -15.57 -27.56
CA GLY A 411 -10.30 -16.91 -27.23
C GLY A 411 -11.49 -17.85 -27.09
N ASN A 412 -11.35 -18.97 -26.39
CA ASN A 412 -12.46 -19.92 -26.23
C ASN A 412 -13.06 -19.77 -24.84
N ASP A 413 -14.12 -19.00 -24.75
CA ASP A 413 -14.61 -18.49 -23.48
C ASP A 413 -15.81 -19.30 -22.96
N ILE A 414 -16.03 -19.22 -21.65
CA ILE A 414 -17.20 -19.77 -20.97
C ILE A 414 -17.97 -18.62 -20.35
N LEU A 415 -19.18 -18.35 -20.85
CA LEU A 415 -20.06 -17.30 -20.35
C LEU A 415 -21.32 -17.92 -19.74
N ARG A 416 -21.64 -17.56 -18.50
CA ARG A 416 -22.86 -17.97 -17.79
C ARG A 416 -23.59 -16.74 -17.24
N GLY A 417 -24.76 -16.44 -17.79
CA GLY A 417 -25.57 -15.27 -17.43
C GLY A 417 -26.28 -15.38 -16.08
N GLY A 418 -26.61 -16.60 -15.63
CA GLY A 418 -27.23 -16.79 -14.32
C GLY A 418 -28.74 -16.54 -14.36
N GLY A 419 -29.26 -15.67 -13.49
CA GLY A 419 -30.67 -15.30 -13.52
C GLY A 419 -30.81 -13.89 -14.05
N GLY A 420 -31.79 -13.62 -14.91
CA GLY A 420 -31.84 -12.29 -15.50
C GLY A 420 -32.41 -12.19 -16.89
N ALA A 421 -32.03 -11.13 -17.59
CA ALA A 421 -32.23 -11.05 -19.03
C ALA A 421 -30.89 -10.63 -19.64
N ASP A 422 -30.00 -11.59 -19.74
CA ASP A 422 -28.57 -11.33 -19.86
C ASP A 422 -28.15 -11.18 -21.32
N ARG A 423 -27.06 -10.47 -21.54
CA ARG A 423 -26.46 -10.30 -22.85
C ARG A 423 -25.10 -10.98 -22.87
N LEU A 424 -24.96 -11.99 -23.72
CA LEU A 424 -23.73 -12.74 -23.89
C LEU A 424 -23.20 -12.50 -25.32
N ASP A 425 -21.92 -12.17 -25.43
CA ASP A 425 -21.19 -12.00 -26.70
C ASP A 425 -19.84 -12.71 -26.52
N GLY A 426 -19.70 -13.90 -27.09
CA GLY A 426 -18.47 -14.71 -26.94
C GLY A 426 -17.28 -13.99 -27.55
N GLY A 427 -17.44 -13.48 -28.77
CA GLY A 427 -16.40 -12.74 -29.46
C GLY A 427 -15.75 -13.61 -30.52
N THR A 428 -14.42 -13.64 -30.60
CA THR A 428 -13.73 -14.53 -31.54
C THR A 428 -13.25 -15.78 -30.85
N GLY A 429 -13.52 -16.94 -31.43
CA GLY A 429 -13.04 -18.23 -30.93
C GLY A 429 -14.19 -19.23 -30.89
N THR A 430 -14.08 -20.31 -30.13
CA THR A 430 -15.20 -21.24 -29.99
C THR A 430 -15.69 -21.23 -28.57
N ASP A 431 -16.79 -20.52 -28.34
CA ASP A 431 -17.26 -20.16 -27.01
C ASP A 431 -18.37 -21.09 -26.51
N THR A 432 -18.56 -21.13 -25.19
CA THR A 432 -19.66 -21.82 -24.53
C THR A 432 -20.52 -20.82 -23.78
N LEU A 433 -21.75 -20.63 -24.24
CA LEU A 433 -22.68 -19.60 -23.76
C LEU A 433 -23.89 -20.26 -23.08
N SER A 434 -24.13 -19.93 -21.82
CA SER A 434 -25.32 -20.33 -21.07
C SER A 434 -26.05 -19.08 -20.59
N GLY A 435 -27.29 -18.87 -21.04
CA GLY A 435 -28.10 -17.73 -20.61
C GLY A 435 -28.54 -17.87 -19.15
N GLY A 436 -28.97 -19.08 -18.79
CA GLY A 436 -29.53 -19.38 -17.49
C GLY A 436 -31.04 -19.17 -17.45
N ALA A 437 -31.54 -18.54 -16.39
CA ALA A 437 -32.97 -18.31 -16.20
C ALA A 437 -33.36 -16.92 -16.68
N GLY A 438 -34.44 -16.84 -17.45
CA GLY A 438 -35.02 -15.58 -17.88
C GLY A 438 -34.82 -15.34 -19.37
N ARG A 439 -34.71 -14.08 -19.82
CA ARG A 439 -34.79 -13.79 -21.25
C ARG A 439 -33.47 -13.31 -21.80
N ASP A 440 -32.70 -14.24 -22.34
CA ASP A 440 -31.30 -13.97 -22.65
C ASP A 440 -31.07 -13.63 -24.12
N PHE A 441 -29.95 -12.95 -24.37
CA PHE A 441 -29.57 -12.39 -25.65
C PHE A 441 -28.17 -12.86 -26.04
N PHE A 442 -28.10 -13.96 -26.78
CA PHE A 442 -26.87 -14.48 -27.38
C PHE A 442 -26.53 -13.67 -28.61
N THR A 443 -25.42 -12.93 -28.58
CA THR A 443 -25.06 -11.96 -29.60
C THR A 443 -23.81 -12.38 -30.35
N PHE A 444 -23.86 -12.25 -31.67
CA PHE A 444 -22.77 -12.55 -32.57
C PHE A 444 -22.37 -11.29 -33.33
N THR A 445 -21.21 -10.76 -32.97
CA THR A 445 -20.63 -9.52 -33.53
C THR A 445 -19.36 -9.75 -34.35
N THR A 446 -18.89 -10.98 -34.42
CA THR A 446 -17.69 -11.47 -35.09
C THR A 446 -18.03 -12.49 -36.18
N ALA A 447 -17.04 -12.93 -36.95
CA ALA A 447 -17.26 -13.92 -38.02
C ALA A 447 -17.64 -15.29 -37.42
N PRO A 448 -18.48 -16.10 -38.11
CA PRO A 448 -18.89 -17.39 -37.57
C PRO A 448 -17.70 -18.33 -37.34
N ASP A 449 -17.63 -18.87 -36.13
CA ASP A 449 -16.53 -19.65 -35.58
C ASP A 449 -17.02 -20.92 -34.86
N GLY A 450 -18.30 -20.96 -34.46
CA GLY A 450 -19.01 -22.20 -34.16
C GLY A 450 -19.24 -22.46 -32.69
N ASP A 451 -19.70 -21.44 -31.97
CA ASP A 451 -20.01 -21.47 -30.55
C ASP A 451 -21.01 -22.54 -30.14
N MET A 452 -21.10 -22.79 -28.83
CA MET A 452 -22.10 -23.63 -28.21
C MET A 452 -23.03 -22.79 -27.34
N ILE A 453 -24.33 -22.80 -27.63
CA ILE A 453 -25.35 -22.26 -26.72
C ILE A 453 -25.98 -23.41 -25.96
N THR A 454 -25.81 -23.50 -24.64
CA THR A 454 -26.11 -24.72 -23.87
C THR A 454 -27.58 -24.88 -23.48
N ASP A 455 -28.31 -23.78 -23.26
CA ASP A 455 -29.61 -23.80 -22.57
C ASP A 455 -30.74 -23.02 -23.26
N PHE A 456 -30.55 -22.63 -24.52
CA PHE A 456 -31.54 -21.83 -25.28
C PHE A 456 -32.99 -22.33 -25.14
N THR A 457 -33.86 -21.47 -24.63
CA THR A 457 -35.28 -21.74 -24.36
C THR A 457 -36.21 -20.64 -24.84
N ARG A 458 -37.11 -21.02 -25.75
CA ARG A 458 -38.19 -20.13 -26.21
C ARG A 458 -39.26 -19.85 -25.17
N THR A 459 -39.32 -20.65 -24.10
CA THR A 459 -40.34 -20.49 -23.07
C THR A 459 -40.07 -19.25 -22.23
N GLU A 460 -38.80 -18.97 -21.99
CA GLU A 460 -38.33 -17.84 -21.19
C GLU A 460 -38.08 -16.61 -22.07
N GLY A 461 -37.78 -16.86 -23.35
CA GLY A 461 -37.98 -15.90 -24.44
C GLY A 461 -36.70 -15.53 -25.16
N ASP A 462 -35.67 -16.35 -25.03
CA ASP A 462 -34.31 -16.10 -25.50
C ASP A 462 -34.24 -15.70 -26.96
N LYS A 463 -33.22 -14.91 -27.27
CA LYS A 463 -32.98 -14.34 -28.57
C LYS A 463 -31.55 -14.52 -29.02
N ILE A 464 -31.40 -14.76 -30.32
CA ILE A 464 -30.14 -14.74 -31.03
C ILE A 464 -30.04 -13.43 -31.80
N LEU A 465 -28.99 -12.66 -31.55
CA LEU A 465 -28.74 -11.35 -32.13
C LEU A 465 -27.57 -11.44 -33.11
N LEU A 466 -27.80 -11.12 -34.38
CA LEU A 466 -26.78 -11.17 -35.43
C LEU A 466 -26.46 -9.77 -35.91
N SER A 467 -25.19 -9.35 -35.83
CA SER A 467 -24.77 -8.03 -36.34
C SER A 467 -24.85 -7.98 -37.87
N LYS A 468 -25.59 -7.03 -38.42
CA LYS A 468 -25.65 -6.82 -39.87
C LYS A 468 -24.29 -6.45 -40.47
N ALA A 469 -23.36 -5.93 -39.67
CA ALA A 469 -22.00 -5.60 -40.11
C ALA A 469 -21.19 -6.86 -40.50
N VAL A 470 -21.41 -7.96 -39.78
CA VAL A 470 -20.82 -9.28 -40.09
C VAL A 470 -21.71 -10.06 -41.05
N TYR A 471 -22.99 -10.17 -40.73
CA TYR A 471 -23.95 -10.95 -41.48
C TYR A 471 -24.59 -10.10 -42.58
N THR A 472 -23.79 -9.76 -43.59
CA THR A 472 -24.13 -8.74 -44.60
C THR A 472 -25.28 -9.11 -45.55
N GLY A 473 -25.75 -10.36 -45.52
CA GLY A 473 -26.82 -10.87 -46.39
C GLY A 473 -28.22 -10.32 -46.08
N PHE A 474 -28.38 -9.57 -44.97
CA PHE A 474 -29.68 -9.08 -44.52
C PHE A 474 -30.03 -7.66 -45.01
N ALA A 475 -31.22 -7.52 -45.59
CA ALA A 475 -31.70 -6.24 -46.12
C ALA A 475 -32.04 -5.21 -45.02
N ALA A 476 -32.67 -5.63 -43.93
CA ALA A 476 -33.17 -4.75 -42.86
C ALA A 476 -32.76 -5.23 -41.46
N LYS A 477 -32.78 -4.30 -40.48
CA LYS A 477 -32.66 -4.60 -39.05
C LYS A 477 -34.00 -5.07 -38.49
N GLY A 478 -33.99 -5.78 -37.37
CA GLY A 478 -35.17 -6.27 -36.67
C GLY A 478 -35.32 -7.78 -36.76
N VAL A 479 -36.53 -8.28 -36.51
CA VAL A 479 -36.82 -9.73 -36.58
C VAL A 479 -36.48 -10.28 -37.95
N LEU A 480 -35.83 -11.44 -38.00
CA LEU A 480 -35.48 -12.14 -39.24
C LEU A 480 -36.73 -12.35 -40.10
N ALA A 481 -36.60 -12.14 -41.41
CA ALA A 481 -37.70 -12.38 -42.33
C ALA A 481 -38.01 -13.89 -42.40
N ALA A 482 -39.29 -14.26 -42.42
CA ALA A 482 -39.70 -15.67 -42.36
C ALA A 482 -39.22 -16.49 -43.57
N ASP A 483 -39.03 -15.86 -44.72
CA ASP A 483 -38.48 -16.43 -45.96
C ASP A 483 -36.94 -16.51 -45.96
N ALA A 484 -36.27 -15.93 -44.96
CA ALA A 484 -34.82 -16.01 -44.79
C ALA A 484 -34.38 -17.08 -43.78
N PHE A 485 -35.33 -17.87 -43.26
CA PHE A 485 -35.09 -18.89 -42.23
C PHE A 485 -35.58 -20.26 -42.68
N TYR A 486 -34.66 -21.22 -42.72
CA TYR A 486 -34.96 -22.63 -42.99
C TYR A 486 -34.57 -23.52 -41.82
N ALA A 487 -35.47 -24.42 -41.40
CA ALA A 487 -35.22 -25.36 -40.32
C ALA A 487 -35.76 -26.75 -40.64
N ALA A 488 -34.88 -27.75 -40.68
CA ALA A 488 -35.25 -29.15 -40.93
C ALA A 488 -34.21 -30.13 -40.36
N ALA A 489 -34.59 -31.40 -40.26
CA ALA A 489 -33.66 -32.47 -39.87
C ALA A 489 -32.61 -32.68 -40.96
N GLY A 490 -31.31 -32.61 -40.61
CA GLY A 490 -30.23 -32.71 -41.59
C GLY A 490 -30.08 -31.48 -42.48
N ALA A 491 -30.57 -30.32 -42.05
CA ALA A 491 -30.41 -29.06 -42.79
C ALA A 491 -28.99 -28.51 -42.62
N ASP A 492 -28.08 -28.95 -43.49
CA ASP A 492 -26.66 -28.57 -43.46
C ASP A 492 -26.34 -27.45 -44.48
N SER A 493 -27.34 -27.05 -45.26
CA SER A 493 -27.26 -26.07 -46.35
C SER A 493 -28.63 -25.41 -46.57
N ALA A 494 -28.64 -24.24 -47.21
CA ALA A 494 -29.86 -23.51 -47.54
C ALA A 494 -30.75 -24.30 -48.51
N HIS A 495 -32.07 -24.20 -48.32
CA HIS A 495 -33.05 -24.91 -49.14
C HIS A 495 -33.37 -24.14 -50.43
N ASP A 496 -33.34 -22.81 -50.38
CA ASP A 496 -33.44 -21.94 -51.54
C ASP A 496 -32.58 -20.67 -51.40
N ALA A 497 -32.60 -19.83 -52.44
CA ALA A 497 -31.78 -18.62 -52.52
C ALA A 497 -32.23 -17.47 -51.61
N SER A 498 -33.39 -17.58 -50.94
CA SER A 498 -33.85 -16.60 -49.94
C SER A 498 -33.36 -16.93 -48.54
N ASP A 499 -33.11 -18.21 -48.25
CA ASP A 499 -32.59 -18.64 -46.96
C ASP A 499 -31.23 -18.00 -46.67
N ARG A 500 -31.10 -17.48 -45.46
CA ARG A 500 -29.84 -16.90 -44.95
C ARG A 500 -29.43 -17.56 -43.66
N ILE A 501 -30.39 -18.00 -42.87
CA ILE A 501 -30.16 -18.76 -41.64
C ILE A 501 -30.76 -20.15 -41.78
N VAL A 502 -29.94 -21.16 -41.52
CA VAL A 502 -30.31 -22.57 -41.65
C VAL A 502 -30.12 -23.26 -40.30
N TYR A 503 -31.15 -23.94 -39.80
CA TYR A 503 -31.11 -24.64 -38.53
C TYR A 503 -31.32 -26.15 -38.72
N ASN A 504 -30.30 -26.94 -38.36
CA ASN A 504 -30.39 -28.40 -38.37
C ASN A 504 -31.07 -28.89 -37.08
N THR A 505 -32.33 -29.29 -37.19
CA THR A 505 -33.11 -29.74 -36.02
C THR A 505 -32.67 -31.09 -35.44
N THR A 506 -31.71 -31.77 -36.08
CA THR A 506 -31.14 -33.04 -35.60
C THR A 506 -29.85 -32.83 -34.81
N THR A 507 -29.06 -31.82 -35.15
CA THR A 507 -27.75 -31.55 -34.52
C THR A 507 -27.73 -30.26 -33.71
N GLY A 508 -28.74 -29.41 -33.84
CA GLY A 508 -28.75 -28.07 -33.22
C GLY A 508 -27.87 -27.05 -33.95
N ALA A 509 -27.22 -27.41 -35.05
CA ALA A 509 -26.32 -26.52 -35.76
C ALA A 509 -27.08 -25.40 -36.48
N LEU A 510 -26.69 -24.15 -36.21
CA LEU A 510 -27.21 -22.92 -36.82
C LEU A 510 -26.16 -22.37 -37.79
N TRP A 511 -26.53 -22.27 -39.06
CA TRP A 511 -25.63 -21.89 -40.14
C TRP A 511 -26.06 -20.58 -40.79
N TYR A 512 -25.07 -19.85 -41.31
CA TYR A 512 -25.24 -18.67 -42.14
C TYR A 512 -24.89 -18.99 -43.60
N ASP A 513 -25.87 -18.82 -44.50
CA ASP A 513 -25.64 -18.81 -45.94
C ASP A 513 -25.33 -17.38 -46.39
N ALA A 514 -24.03 -17.08 -46.49
CA ALA A 514 -23.53 -15.76 -46.86
C ALA A 514 -23.76 -15.40 -48.33
N ASP A 515 -23.75 -16.38 -49.24
CA ASP A 515 -23.85 -16.13 -50.68
C ASP A 515 -25.28 -16.23 -51.20
N GLY A 516 -26.17 -16.86 -50.43
CA GLY A 516 -27.58 -16.96 -50.73
C GLY A 516 -27.87 -17.79 -51.97
N THR A 517 -26.97 -18.71 -52.32
CA THR A 517 -27.10 -19.57 -53.50
C THR A 517 -27.56 -20.97 -53.15
N GLY A 518 -27.51 -21.36 -51.87
CA GLY A 518 -27.78 -22.73 -51.41
C GLY A 518 -26.74 -23.78 -51.86
N GLU A 519 -25.69 -23.39 -52.59
CA GLU A 519 -24.68 -24.32 -53.12
C GLU A 519 -23.30 -24.22 -52.44
N ALA A 520 -22.98 -23.12 -51.76
CA ALA A 520 -21.74 -22.99 -50.99
C ALA A 520 -21.85 -23.54 -49.57
N ALA A 521 -20.69 -23.81 -48.95
CA ALA A 521 -20.62 -24.24 -47.56
C ALA A 521 -21.10 -23.11 -46.64
N ALA A 522 -22.25 -23.30 -46.01
CA ALA A 522 -22.75 -22.40 -44.98
C ALA A 522 -21.74 -22.35 -43.83
N GLN A 523 -21.68 -21.21 -43.14
CA GLN A 523 -20.75 -20.97 -42.04
C GLN A 523 -21.46 -21.28 -40.72
N LEU A 524 -20.85 -22.10 -39.86
CA LEU A 524 -21.45 -22.45 -38.57
C LEU A 524 -21.39 -21.24 -37.64
N ILE A 525 -22.56 -20.72 -37.24
CA ILE A 525 -22.66 -19.67 -36.24
C ILE A 525 -22.48 -20.29 -34.86
N ALA A 526 -23.38 -21.21 -34.52
CA ALA A 526 -23.41 -21.85 -33.22
C ALA A 526 -24.14 -23.19 -33.29
N THR A 527 -23.96 -24.01 -32.26
CA THR A 527 -24.74 -25.22 -32.00
C THR A 527 -25.62 -24.97 -30.78
N LEU A 528 -26.93 -25.24 -30.90
CA LEU A 528 -27.91 -25.04 -29.83
C LEU A 528 -28.20 -26.35 -29.10
N GLY A 529 -28.03 -26.30 -27.78
CA GLY A 529 -28.29 -27.35 -26.82
C GLY A 529 -27.16 -28.38 -26.72
N ASP A 530 -26.98 -28.93 -25.53
CA ASP A 530 -26.10 -30.07 -25.23
C ASP A 530 -26.61 -31.44 -25.73
N GLY A 531 -27.43 -31.43 -26.79
CA GLY A 531 -28.17 -32.59 -27.30
C GLY A 531 -29.70 -32.47 -27.18
N SER A 532 -30.20 -31.42 -26.51
CA SER A 532 -31.64 -31.13 -26.40
C SER A 532 -32.25 -30.55 -27.70
N HIS A 533 -31.40 -29.95 -28.55
CA HIS A 533 -31.71 -29.38 -29.87
C HIS A 533 -33.06 -28.63 -29.88
N PRO A 534 -33.12 -27.46 -29.22
CA PRO A 534 -34.38 -26.75 -28.99
C PRO A 534 -35.07 -26.38 -30.30
N LYS A 535 -36.39 -26.21 -30.26
CA LYS A 535 -37.11 -25.64 -31.40
C LYS A 535 -36.69 -24.19 -31.57
N LEU A 536 -36.33 -23.79 -32.78
CA LEU A 536 -36.02 -22.41 -33.14
C LEU A 536 -37.00 -21.89 -34.20
N ALA A 537 -37.34 -20.60 -34.16
CA ALA A 537 -38.14 -19.94 -35.19
C ALA A 537 -37.51 -18.60 -35.59
N TYR A 538 -37.88 -18.09 -36.77
CA TYR A 538 -37.40 -16.80 -37.27
C TYR A 538 -37.62 -15.62 -36.30
N VAL A 539 -38.68 -15.67 -35.47
CA VAL A 539 -38.99 -14.64 -34.45
C VAL A 539 -38.03 -14.63 -33.25
N ASP A 540 -37.19 -15.65 -33.14
CA ASP A 540 -36.18 -15.79 -32.10
C ASP A 540 -34.84 -15.18 -32.53
N ILE A 541 -34.71 -14.79 -33.79
CA ILE A 541 -33.50 -14.22 -34.38
C ILE A 541 -33.73 -12.75 -34.73
N LEU A 542 -32.86 -11.87 -34.22
CA LEU A 542 -32.89 -10.44 -34.48
C LEU A 542 -31.62 -10.00 -35.20
N ILE A 543 -31.79 -9.25 -36.28
CA ILE A 543 -30.71 -8.59 -36.99
C ILE A 543 -30.48 -7.21 -36.37
N ILE A 544 -29.31 -7.03 -35.77
CA ILE A 544 -28.92 -5.80 -35.08
C ILE A 544 -27.99 -4.93 -35.92
N ALA A 545 -27.56 -3.82 -35.32
CA ALA A 545 -26.95 -2.71 -36.02
C ALA A 545 -25.60 -3.02 -36.68
#